data_AF-A0A2J6QTP5-F1
#
_entry.id   AF-A0A2J6QTP5-F1
#
_cell.length_a   1.000
_cell.length_b   1.000
_cell.length_c   1.000
_cell.angle_alpha   90.00
_cell.angle_beta   90.00
_cell.angle_gamma   90.00
#
_symmetry.space_group_name_H-M   'P 1'
#
loop_
_entity.id
_entity.type
_entity.pdbx_description
1 polymer ?
#
loop_
_entity_poly.entity_id
_entity_poly.type
_entity_poly.pdbx_seq_one_letter_code
_entity_poly.pdbx_strand_id
1 'polypeptide(L)' 'ENSLHLAAIGGHTSLVKLLIDYGANVNSLSKSGDTPLFHAIASGNHEMVQLLLKEGPSPAA' A
#
# COMPACT_ATOMS: atom_id res chain seq x y z
N GLU A 1 -2.36 -9.69 8.07
CA GLU A 1 -1.20 -9.23 7.30
C GLU A 1 -1.07 -10.04 6.03
N ASN A 2 -1.13 -9.37 4.89
CA ASN A 2 -0.66 -9.91 3.62
C ASN A 2 0.72 -9.30 3.30
N SER A 3 1.38 -9.78 2.25
CA SER A 3 2.72 -9.33 1.86
C SER A 3 2.80 -7.82 1.60
N LEU A 4 1.74 -7.23 1.04
CA LEU A 4 1.68 -5.80 0.73
C LEU A 4 1.69 -4.94 2.01
N HIS A 5 0.94 -5.33 3.03
CA HIS A 5 0.94 -4.64 4.32
C HIS A 5 2.27 -4.75 5.05
N LEU A 6 2.90 -5.93 5.05
CA LEU A 6 4.23 -6.09 5.65
C LEU A 6 5.26 -5.17 4.98
N ALA A 7 5.22 -5.04 3.65
CA ALA A 7 6.08 -4.13 2.91
C ALA A 7 5.77 -2.65 3.24
N ALA A 8 4.49 -2.28 3.34
CA ALA A 8 4.07 -0.93 3.66
C ALA A 8 4.43 -0.51 5.10
N ILE A 9 4.16 -1.38 6.08
CA ILE A 9 4.53 -1.19 7.49
C ILE A 9 6.04 -1.04 7.66
N GLY A 10 6.82 -1.83 6.91
CA GLY A 10 8.29 -1.74 6.89
C GLY A 10 8.83 -0.53 6.13
N GLY A 11 8.00 0.27 5.48
CA GLY A 11 8.44 1.41 4.66
C GLY A 11 9.17 1.00 3.37
N HIS A 12 9.04 -0.25 2.93
CA HIS A 12 9.76 -0.80 1.78
C HIS A 12 9.08 -0.46 0.45
N THR A 13 9.16 0.80 0.01
CA THR A 13 8.49 1.30 -1.20
C THR A 13 8.77 0.47 -2.45
N SER A 14 10.02 0.02 -2.67
CA SER A 14 10.38 -0.80 -3.83
C SER A 14 9.72 -2.19 -3.81
N LEU A 15 9.52 -2.79 -2.62
CA LEU A 15 8.80 -4.06 -2.50
C LEU A 15 7.29 -3.87 -2.68
N VAL A 16 6.73 -2.76 -2.18
CA VAL A 16 5.34 -2.40 -2.45
C VAL A 16 5.11 -2.32 -3.95
N LYS A 17 5.98 -1.62 -4.70
CA LYS A 17 5.93 -1.56 -6.16
C LYS A 17 5.95 -2.93 -6.81
N LEU A 18 6.94 -3.76 -6.46
CA LEU A 18 7.10 -5.10 -7.03
C LEU A 18 5.86 -5.96 -6.80
N LEU A 19 5.27 -5.91 -5.60
CA LEU A 19 4.08 -6.69 -5.29
C LEU A 19 2.88 -6.23 -6.13
N ILE A 20 2.72 -4.92 -6.32
CA ILE A 20 1.66 -4.34 -7.16
C ILE A 20 1.84 -4.74 -8.63
N ASP A 21 3.07 -4.67 -9.15
CA ASP A 21 3.41 -5.10 -10.52
C ASP A 21 3.05 -6.58 -10.76
N TYR A 22 3.07 -7.41 -9.71
CA TYR A 22 2.65 -8.82 -9.73
C TYR A 22 1.16 -9.05 -9.40
N GLY A 23 0.35 -7.99 -9.35
CA GLY A 23 -1.10 -8.06 -9.17
C GLY A 23 -1.57 -8.12 -7.71
N ALA A 24 -0.74 -7.68 -6.75
CA ALA A 24 -1.21 -7.52 -5.38
C ALA A 24 -2.35 -6.49 -5.30
N ASN A 25 -3.39 -6.82 -4.53
CA ASN A 25 -4.53 -5.92 -4.33
C ASN A 25 -4.14 -4.71 -3.45
N VAL A 26 -3.98 -3.54 -4.06
CA VAL A 26 -3.68 -2.26 -3.39
C VAL A 26 -4.72 -1.83 -2.35
N ASN A 27 -5.96 -2.35 -2.45
CA ASN A 27 -7.06 -2.04 -1.55
C ASN A 27 -7.30 -3.13 -0.49
N SER A 28 -6.37 -4.08 -0.35
CA SER A 28 -6.52 -5.15 0.64
C SER A 28 -6.56 -4.61 2.06
N LEU A 29 -7.44 -5.16 2.90
CA LEU A 29 -7.56 -4.78 4.30
C LEU A 29 -6.67 -5.63 5.20
N SER A 30 -6.08 -5.01 6.22
CA SER A 30 -5.30 -5.68 7.25
C SER A 30 -6.23 -6.43 8.21
N LYS A 31 -5.67 -7.15 9.18
CA LYS A 31 -6.50 -7.76 10.25
C LYS A 31 -7.24 -6.70 11.07
N SER A 32 -6.73 -5.47 11.10
CA SER A 32 -7.31 -4.32 11.79
C SER A 32 -8.23 -3.48 10.90
N GLY A 33 -8.40 -3.84 9.62
CA GLY A 33 -9.19 -3.07 8.66
C GLY A 33 -8.42 -1.94 7.95
N ASP A 34 -7.09 -1.89 8.08
CA ASP A 34 -6.28 -0.82 7.49
C ASP A 34 -5.89 -1.13 6.03
N THR A 35 -5.74 -0.09 5.22
CA THR A 35 -5.22 -0.19 3.85
C THR A 35 -3.69 -0.02 3.84
N PRO A 36 -2.98 -0.45 2.77
CA PRO A 36 -1.55 -0.17 2.66
C PRO A 36 -1.29 1.35 2.64
N LEU A 37 -2.23 2.13 2.09
CA LEU A 37 -2.19 3.59 2.07
C LEU A 37 -2.23 4.19 3.48
N PHE A 38 -3.03 3.62 4.39
CA PHE A 38 -3.05 4.05 5.79
C PHE A 38 -1.66 3.94 6.43
N HIS A 39 -0.96 2.81 6.23
CA HIS A 39 0.40 2.61 6.75
C HIS A 39 1.43 3.54 6.09
N ALA A 40 1.31 3.81 4.80
CA ALA A 40 2.15 4.79 4.10
C ALA A 40 1.98 6.22 4.65
N ILE A 41 0.74 6.62 4.97
CA ILE A 41 0.44 7.91 5.61
C ILE A 41 0.99 7.94 7.04
N ALA A 42 0.73 6.89 7.83
CA ALA A 42 1.17 6.81 9.22
C ALA A 42 2.70 6.85 9.38
N SER A 43 3.43 6.30 8.40
CA SER A 43 4.90 6.34 8.37
C SER A 43 5.48 7.65 7.80
N GLY A 44 4.65 8.53 7.23
CA GLY A 44 5.11 9.75 6.55
C GLY A 44 5.90 9.48 5.26
N ASN A 45 5.76 8.28 4.67
CA ASN A 45 6.49 7.90 3.47
C ASN A 45 5.77 8.45 2.22
N HIS A 46 6.13 9.69 1.85
CA HIS A 46 5.53 10.43 0.75
C HIS A 46 5.66 9.69 -0.60
N GLU A 47 6.77 9.01 -0.85
CA GLU A 47 6.99 8.24 -2.08
C GLU A 47 6.01 7.07 -2.16
N MET A 48 5.84 6.33 -1.06
CA MET A 48 4.88 5.23 -1.00
C MET A 48 3.44 5.70 -1.11
N VAL A 49 3.10 6.86 -0.53
CA VAL A 49 1.78 7.47 -0.70
C VAL A 49 1.51 7.79 -2.18
N GLN A 50 2.46 8.43 -2.87
CA GLN A 50 2.33 8.71 -4.31
C GLN A 50 2.21 7.44 -5.15
N LEU A 51 3.02 6.43 -4.83
CA LEU A 51 2.99 5.15 -5.51
C LEU A 51 1.64 4.46 -5.33
N LEU A 52 1.18 4.32 -4.10
CA LEU A 52 -0.10 3.66 -3.82
C LEU A 52 -1.24 4.43 -4.49
N LEU A 53 -1.32 5.75 -4.38
CA LEU A 53 -2.35 6.58 -5.03
C LEU A 53 -2.35 6.45 -6.57
N LYS A 54 -1.17 6.29 -7.18
CA LYS A 54 -1.05 6.09 -8.62
C LYS A 54 -1.56 4.71 -9.06
N GLU A 55 -1.29 3.69 -8.27
CA GLU A 55 -1.68 2.30 -8.54
C GLU A 55 -3.11 1.98 -8.02
N GLY A 56 -3.70 2.85 -7.17
CA GLY A 56 -5.12 2.90 -6.77
C GLY A 56 -5.38 4.00 -5.70
N PRO A 57 -6.50 4.75 -5.70
CA PRO A 57 -7.86 4.29 -5.95
C PRO A 57 -8.51 5.01 -7.15
N SER A 58 -9.45 4.34 -7.81
CA SER A 58 -10.49 5.05 -8.55
C SER A 58 -11.22 5.98 -7.55
N PRO A 59 -11.42 7.27 -7.85
CA PRO A 59 -12.13 8.19 -6.96
C PRO A 59 -13.63 7.89 -6.77
N ALA A 60 -14.15 6.75 -7.21
CA ALA A 60 -15.55 6.38 -7.04
C ALA A 60 -15.76 4.86 -7.08
N ALA A 61 -16.23 4.30 -5.97
CA ALA A 61 -17.27 3.27 -5.87
C ALA A 61 -17.64 3.08 -4.38
#